data_AF-A0A836CKR7-F1
#
_entry.id   AF-A0A836CKR7-F1
#
_cell.length_a   1.000
_cell.length_b   1.000
_cell.length_c   1.000
_cell.angle_alpha   90.00
_cell.angle_beta   90.00
_cell.angle_gamma   90.00
#
_symmetry.space_group_name_H-M   'P 1'
#
loop_
_entity.id
_entity.type
_entity.pdbx_description
1 polymer ?
#
loop_
_entity_poly.entity_id
_entity_poly.type
_entity_poly.pdbx_seq_one_letter_code
_entity_poly.pdbx_strand_id
1 'polypeptide(L)'
;MELVDIPTAIRIDLASNMGSVLDVIRLVNPETPSNQVPSTFKRLATELPDVASSCCQLRMNRNGKLTPCADARTLVQNVWSLPGKPACAFRRTSATTVCRIVGGDVSLVDEIEGRCRALQATEVGRAARDFLIGDGGVQVSRELPPELQLGTREQRTLCVANWMHERRLALIDHEKTQQLALIKNGFDLVGSFGVADARDRMAFGDLARRVVQPPAHDDSALIVARPMSEDDPTVATPLAQVAHRGPK
;
A
#
# COMPACT_ATOMS: atom_id res chain seq x y z
N MET A 1 10.85 2.31 11.64
CA MET A 1 10.09 3.32 10.89
C MET A 1 10.02 4.54 11.79
N GLU A 2 10.94 5.50 11.60
CA GLU A 2 10.97 6.72 12.40
C GLU A 2 9.69 7.52 12.11
N LEU A 3 8.95 7.83 13.16
CA LEU A 3 7.86 8.79 13.11
C LEU A 3 8.49 10.15 12.82
N VAL A 4 8.40 10.57 11.56
CA VAL A 4 8.64 11.96 11.19
C VAL A 4 7.50 12.75 11.82
N ASP A 5 7.73 13.31 13.00
CA ASP A 5 6.93 14.41 13.50
C ASP A 5 6.93 15.47 12.39
N ILE A 6 5.76 15.84 11.89
CA ILE A 6 5.60 16.97 10.97
C ILE A 6 5.18 18.15 11.85
N PRO A 7 6.12 18.91 12.44
CA PRO A 7 5.83 19.95 13.45
C PRO A 7 5.13 21.19 12.89
N THR A 8 4.58 21.16 11.68
CA THR A 8 3.93 22.34 11.08
C THR A 8 2.65 21.94 10.35
N ALA A 9 1.53 21.98 11.06
CA ALA A 9 0.23 21.99 10.43
C ALA A 9 0.13 23.25 9.54
N ILE A 10 -0.17 23.05 8.25
CA ILE A 10 -0.51 24.16 7.34
C ILE A 10 -1.79 24.79 7.90
N ARG A 11 -1.76 26.09 8.20
CA ARG A 11 -2.98 26.80 8.62
C ARG A 11 -3.94 26.87 7.44
N ILE A 12 -5.22 26.59 7.70
CA ILE A 12 -6.31 26.61 6.72
C ILE A 12 -7.40 27.53 7.26
N ASP A 13 -7.87 28.46 6.43
CA ASP A 13 -9.05 29.25 6.73
C ASP A 13 -10.30 28.44 6.34
N LEU A 14 -11.11 28.05 7.33
CA LEU A 14 -12.26 27.16 7.12
C LEU A 14 -13.39 27.81 6.30
N ALA A 15 -13.48 29.14 6.30
CA ALA A 15 -14.52 29.84 5.55
C ALA A 15 -14.23 29.85 4.04
N SER A 16 -12.97 30.07 3.66
CA SER A 16 -12.54 30.12 2.26
C SER A 16 -11.96 28.80 1.73
N ASN A 17 -11.67 27.83 2.60
CA ASN A 17 -10.92 26.60 2.29
C ASN A 17 -9.53 26.88 1.68
N MET A 18 -8.90 27.98 2.06
CA MET A 18 -7.57 28.37 1.58
C MET A 18 -6.50 28.13 2.63
N GLY A 19 -5.34 27.65 2.19
CA GLY A 19 -4.19 27.37 3.06
C GLY A 19 -3.11 28.45 2.96
N SER A 20 -2.32 28.59 4.03
CA SER A 20 -1.21 29.55 4.12
C SER A 20 -0.07 29.17 3.18
N VAL A 21 0.23 30.02 2.20
CA VAL A 21 1.37 29.81 1.28
C VAL A 21 2.69 29.84 2.04
N LEU A 22 2.81 30.70 3.07
CA LEU A 22 4.04 30.81 3.86
C LEU A 22 4.32 29.54 4.68
N ASP A 23 3.28 28.86 5.15
CA ASP A 23 3.44 27.62 5.90
C ASP A 23 3.86 26.48 4.97
N VAL A 24 3.35 26.44 3.74
CA VAL A 24 3.80 25.48 2.71
C VAL A 24 5.27 25.69 2.36
N ILE A 25 5.72 26.95 2.21
CA ILE A 25 7.14 27.23 1.93
C ILE A 25 8.03 26.73 3.09
N ARG A 26 7.61 26.93 4.35
CA ARG A 26 8.33 26.42 5.52
C ARG A 26 8.36 24.90 5.58
N LEU A 27 7.23 24.26 5.26
CA LEU A 27 7.11 22.80 5.24
C LEU A 27 8.05 22.19 4.20
N VAL A 28 8.10 22.76 3.00
CA VAL A 28 8.91 22.24 1.88
C VAL A 28 10.39 22.60 2.06
N ASN A 29 10.70 23.78 2.60
CA ASN A 29 12.05 24.26 2.84
C ASN A 29 12.28 24.58 4.32
N PRO A 30 12.38 23.56 5.20
CA PRO A 30 12.49 23.75 6.65
C PRO A 30 13.74 24.51 7.08
N GLU A 31 14.79 24.49 6.26
CA GLU A 31 16.03 25.24 6.49
C GLU A 31 15.87 26.75 6.28
N THR A 32 14.77 27.21 5.67
CA THR A 32 14.55 28.64 5.39
C THR A 32 14.20 29.38 6.67
N PRO A 33 14.99 30.38 7.09
CA PRO A 33 14.68 31.18 8.27
C PRO A 33 13.32 31.88 8.14
N SER A 34 12.59 31.99 9.25
CA SER A 34 11.21 32.52 9.26
C SER A 34 11.04 33.90 8.64
N ASN A 35 12.07 34.75 8.68
CA ASN A 35 12.11 36.09 8.08
C ASN A 35 12.39 36.07 6.57
N GLN A 36 12.95 35.00 6.02
CA GLN A 36 13.25 34.84 4.59
C GLN A 36 12.08 34.21 3.80
N VAL A 37 11.12 33.58 4.48
CA VAL A 37 9.95 32.96 3.86
C VAL A 37 9.13 33.95 3.01
N PRO A 38 8.80 35.18 3.49
CA PRO A 38 8.08 36.14 2.66
C PRO A 38 8.89 36.60 1.44
N SER A 39 10.21 36.73 1.57
CA SER A 39 11.09 37.09 0.44
C SER A 39 11.14 35.97 -0.61
N THR A 40 11.12 34.71 -0.15
CA THR A 40 11.04 33.54 -1.03
C THR A 40 9.72 33.53 -1.81
N PHE A 41 8.60 33.81 -1.14
CA PHE A 41 7.31 33.97 -1.81
C PHE A 41 7.32 35.12 -2.82
N LYS A 42 7.87 36.29 -2.47
CA LYS A 42 7.99 37.43 -3.40
C LYS A 42 8.78 37.08 -4.66
N ARG A 43 9.90 36.36 -4.52
CA ARG A 43 10.68 35.88 -5.66
C ARG A 43 9.86 34.93 -6.52
N LEU A 44 9.19 33.95 -5.89
CA LEU A 44 8.33 33.00 -6.59
C LEU A 44 7.19 33.72 -7.36
N ALA A 45 6.56 34.71 -6.73
CA ALA A 45 5.52 35.53 -7.34
C ALA A 45 6.03 36.39 -8.51
N THR A 46 7.32 36.75 -8.51
CA THR A 46 7.96 37.49 -9.60
C THR A 46 8.29 36.57 -10.78
N GLU A 47 8.76 35.35 -10.49
CA GLU A 47 9.10 34.34 -11.50
C GLU A 47 7.87 33.67 -12.13
N LEU A 48 6.78 33.54 -11.34
CA LEU A 48 5.55 32.85 -11.72
C LEU A 48 4.32 33.74 -11.41
N PRO A 49 3.99 34.69 -12.30
CA PRO A 49 2.90 35.64 -12.06
C PRO A 49 1.53 34.95 -11.94
N ASP A 50 1.34 33.82 -12.61
CA ASP A 50 0.10 33.03 -12.51
C ASP A 50 -0.16 32.57 -11.08
N VAL A 51 0.88 32.09 -10.39
CA VAL A 51 0.79 31.65 -8.98
C VAL A 51 0.46 32.83 -8.08
N ALA A 52 1.06 34.00 -8.34
CA ALA A 52 0.80 35.21 -7.59
C ALA A 52 -0.65 35.70 -7.75
N SER A 53 -1.19 35.63 -8.96
CA SER A 53 -2.56 36.06 -9.29
C SER A 53 -3.63 35.21 -8.63
N SER A 54 -3.34 33.92 -8.38
CA SER A 54 -4.22 32.97 -7.69
C SER A 54 -4.13 33.06 -6.17
N CYS A 55 -3.21 33.87 -5.62
CA CYS A 55 -3.09 34.09 -4.18
C CYS A 55 -3.94 35.28 -3.73
N CYS A 56 -4.67 35.12 -2.62
CA CYS A 56 -5.36 36.21 -1.95
C CYS A 56 -4.71 36.52 -0.60
N GLN A 57 -4.93 37.71 -0.06
CA GLN A 57 -4.44 38.10 1.26
C GLN A 57 -5.55 37.89 2.29
N LEU A 58 -5.39 36.91 3.17
CA LEU A 58 -6.37 36.61 4.23
C LEU A 58 -5.77 36.83 5.62
N ARG A 59 -6.62 37.22 6.57
CA ARG A 59 -6.28 37.20 8.00
C ARG A 59 -6.76 35.88 8.60
N MET A 60 -5.89 34.87 8.61
CA MET A 60 -6.22 33.54 9.14
C MET A 60 -6.52 33.53 10.65
N ASN A 61 -6.01 34.52 11.37
CA ASN A 61 -6.38 34.79 12.76
C ASN A 61 -7.13 36.14 12.79
N ARG A 62 -8.17 36.27 13.62
CA ARG A 62 -8.97 37.51 13.75
C ARG A 62 -8.10 38.78 13.89
N ASN A 63 -6.99 38.66 14.61
CA ASN A 63 -6.02 39.73 14.84
C ASN A 63 -4.65 39.49 14.15
N GLY A 64 -4.58 38.57 13.19
CA GLY A 64 -3.35 38.21 12.49
C GLY A 64 -2.95 39.20 11.40
N LYS A 65 -1.69 39.09 10.96
CA LYS A 65 -1.22 39.78 9.74
C LYS A 65 -1.90 39.19 8.51
N LEU A 66 -2.09 40.02 7.48
CA LEU A 66 -2.47 39.54 6.15
C LEU A 66 -1.41 38.55 5.67
N THR A 67 -1.86 37.35 5.34
CA THR A 67 -1.03 36.22 4.95
C THR A 67 -1.47 35.81 3.53
N PRO A 68 -0.52 35.61 2.59
CA PRO A 68 -0.87 35.06 1.29
C PRO A 68 -1.43 33.65 1.47
N CYS A 69 -2.65 33.45 1.00
CA CYS A 69 -3.37 32.20 1.04
C CYS A 69 -3.77 31.79 -0.37
N ALA A 70 -3.86 30.49 -0.61
CA ALA A 70 -4.26 29.96 -1.91
C ALA A 70 -5.07 28.66 -1.76
N ASP A 71 -5.77 28.28 -2.83
CA ASP A 71 -6.48 27.00 -2.89
C ASP A 71 -5.51 25.82 -2.97
N ALA A 72 -6.00 24.61 -2.70
CA ALA A 72 -5.17 23.41 -2.69
C ALA A 72 -4.39 23.20 -3.99
N ARG A 73 -5.01 23.49 -5.14
CA ARG A 73 -4.38 23.38 -6.47
C ARG A 73 -3.18 24.31 -6.60
N THR A 74 -3.32 25.58 -6.24
CA THR A 74 -2.24 26.57 -6.28
C THR A 74 -1.15 26.25 -5.25
N LEU A 75 -1.52 25.73 -4.06
CA LEU A 75 -0.53 25.30 -3.07
C LEU A 75 0.34 24.15 -3.60
N VAL A 76 -0.24 23.17 -4.29
CA VAL A 76 0.52 22.11 -4.96
C VAL A 76 1.46 22.72 -6.01
N GLN A 77 1.01 23.65 -6.84
CA GLN A 77 1.88 24.33 -7.82
C GLN A 77 3.04 25.07 -7.13
N ASN A 78 2.81 25.71 -5.98
CA ASN A 78 3.87 26.32 -5.19
C ASN A 78 4.92 25.27 -4.77
N VAL A 79 4.52 24.11 -4.24
CA VAL A 79 5.44 23.01 -3.86
C VAL A 79 6.34 22.61 -5.03
N TRP A 80 5.77 22.46 -6.24
CA TRP A 80 6.52 22.08 -7.42
C TRP A 80 7.48 23.15 -7.92
N SER A 81 7.18 24.42 -7.63
CA SER A 81 7.93 25.58 -8.11
C SER A 81 9.02 26.07 -7.14
N LEU A 82 9.01 25.60 -5.89
CA LEU A 82 9.99 26.07 -4.90
C LEU A 82 11.42 25.60 -5.23
N PRO A 83 12.41 26.52 -5.21
CA PRO A 83 13.81 26.15 -5.37
C PRO A 83 14.40 25.56 -4.08
N GLY A 84 15.54 24.89 -4.21
CA GLY A 84 16.33 24.38 -3.08
C GLY A 84 16.47 22.86 -3.04
N LYS A 85 17.53 22.38 -2.36
CA LYS A 85 17.75 20.95 -2.12
C LYS A 85 16.61 20.31 -1.31
N PRO A 86 16.07 20.95 -0.25
CA PRO A 86 14.96 20.39 0.50
C PRO A 86 13.69 20.22 -0.35
N ALA A 87 13.31 21.25 -1.12
CA ALA A 87 12.20 21.14 -2.08
C ALA A 87 12.40 20.02 -3.10
N CYS A 88 13.64 19.83 -3.59
CA CYS A 88 13.98 18.73 -4.50
C CYS A 88 13.78 17.37 -3.84
N ALA A 89 14.23 17.21 -2.59
CA ALA A 89 14.03 15.97 -1.82
C ALA A 89 12.55 15.71 -1.54
N PHE A 90 11.78 16.74 -1.16
CA PHE A 90 10.34 16.65 -0.94
C PHE A 90 9.62 16.16 -2.20
N ARG A 91 9.88 16.80 -3.36
CA ARG A 91 9.32 16.39 -4.65
C ARG A 91 9.68 14.96 -5.03
N ARG A 92 10.93 14.54 -4.77
CA ARG A 92 11.37 13.17 -5.02
C ARG A 92 10.58 12.17 -4.18
N THR A 93 10.43 12.44 -2.88
CA THR A 93 9.64 11.58 -1.98
C THR A 93 8.18 11.54 -2.41
N SER A 94 7.57 12.68 -2.73
CA SER A 94 6.19 12.74 -3.23
C SER A 94 6.01 11.94 -4.53
N ALA A 95 6.94 12.09 -5.49
CA ALA A 95 6.92 11.34 -6.73
C ALA A 95 7.05 9.82 -6.47
N THR A 96 7.98 9.40 -5.60
CA THR A 96 8.11 8.00 -5.19
C THR A 96 6.81 7.46 -4.58
N THR A 97 6.15 8.24 -3.72
CA THR A 97 4.86 7.85 -3.14
C THR A 97 3.76 7.72 -4.20
N VAL A 98 3.66 8.67 -5.13
CA VAL A 98 2.71 8.59 -6.25
C VAL A 98 3.00 7.37 -7.13
N CYS A 99 4.27 7.13 -7.47
CA CYS A 99 4.68 5.92 -8.19
C CYS A 99 4.33 4.65 -7.43
N ARG A 100 4.44 4.64 -6.10
CA ARG A 100 4.04 3.50 -5.27
C ARG A 100 2.53 3.27 -5.26
N ILE A 101 1.74 4.35 -5.20
CA ILE A 101 0.28 4.27 -5.18
C ILE A 101 -0.26 3.83 -6.55
N VAL A 102 0.26 4.42 -7.63
CA VAL A 102 -0.23 4.18 -9.00
C VAL A 102 0.39 2.94 -9.63
N GLY A 103 1.71 2.76 -9.47
CA GLY A 103 2.47 1.66 -10.07
C GLY A 103 2.65 0.44 -9.17
N GLY A 104 2.17 0.49 -7.92
CA GLY A 104 2.45 -0.53 -6.92
C GLY A 104 3.87 -0.40 -6.33
N ASP A 105 4.27 -1.34 -5.48
CA ASP A 105 5.58 -1.27 -4.85
C ASP A 105 6.71 -1.47 -5.87
N VAL A 106 7.42 -0.40 -6.18
CA VAL A 106 8.57 -0.42 -7.12
C VAL A 106 9.68 -1.37 -6.66
N SER A 107 9.81 -1.64 -5.36
CA SER A 107 10.78 -2.64 -4.87
C SER A 107 10.38 -4.08 -5.25
N LEU A 108 9.08 -4.35 -5.41
CA LEU A 108 8.61 -5.62 -5.92
C LEU A 108 8.96 -5.79 -7.40
N VAL A 109 9.10 -4.71 -8.17
CA VAL A 109 9.51 -4.82 -9.58
C VAL A 109 10.92 -5.40 -9.67
N ASP A 110 11.87 -4.83 -8.92
CA ASP A 110 13.25 -5.32 -8.88
C ASP A 110 13.31 -6.77 -8.36
N GLU A 111 12.51 -7.10 -7.35
CA GLU A 111 12.42 -8.45 -6.81
C GLU A 111 11.82 -9.45 -7.82
N ILE A 112 10.73 -9.07 -8.49
CA ILE A 112 10.08 -9.89 -9.52
C ILE A 112 11.05 -10.10 -10.68
N GLU A 113 11.75 -9.07 -11.14
CA GLU A 113 12.78 -9.20 -12.16
C GLU A 113 13.91 -10.13 -11.71
N GLY A 114 14.38 -9.99 -10.48
CA GLY A 114 15.39 -10.87 -9.88
C GLY A 114 14.94 -12.33 -9.85
N ARG A 115 13.71 -12.59 -9.38
CA ARG A 115 13.10 -13.94 -9.35
C ARG A 115 12.89 -14.49 -10.75
N CYS A 116 12.44 -13.67 -11.70
CA CYS A 116 12.29 -14.05 -13.10
C CYS A 116 13.64 -14.45 -13.72
N ARG A 117 14.70 -13.67 -13.49
CA ARG A 117 16.07 -14.03 -13.93
C ARG A 117 16.52 -15.34 -13.29
N ALA A 118 16.30 -15.53 -11.99
CA ALA A 118 16.68 -16.75 -11.28
C ALA A 118 15.94 -17.99 -11.82
N LEU A 119 14.63 -17.87 -12.06
CA LEU A 119 13.83 -18.94 -12.66
C LEU A 119 14.31 -19.24 -14.08
N GLN A 120 14.58 -18.23 -14.91
CA GLN A 120 15.06 -18.40 -16.27
C GLN A 120 16.47 -18.98 -16.35
N ALA A 121 17.31 -18.82 -15.33
CA ALA A 121 18.64 -19.42 -15.29
C ALA A 121 18.58 -20.95 -15.21
N THR A 122 17.55 -21.50 -14.56
CA THR A 122 17.38 -22.95 -14.36
C THR A 122 16.50 -23.59 -15.43
N GLU A 123 16.80 -24.82 -15.83
CA GLU A 123 15.96 -25.57 -16.79
C GLU A 123 14.56 -25.87 -16.23
N VAL A 124 14.49 -26.21 -14.94
CA VAL A 124 13.21 -26.44 -14.23
C VAL A 124 12.35 -25.18 -14.19
N GLY A 125 12.96 -24.02 -13.91
CA GLY A 125 12.24 -22.75 -13.85
C GLY A 125 11.75 -22.27 -15.22
N ARG A 126 12.51 -22.52 -16.30
CA ARG A 126 12.04 -22.30 -17.67
C ARG A 126 10.83 -23.18 -18.01
N ALA A 127 10.91 -24.49 -17.73
CA ALA A 127 9.79 -25.41 -17.97
C ALA A 127 8.52 -25.04 -17.16
N ALA A 128 8.68 -24.63 -15.90
CA ALA A 128 7.58 -24.16 -15.07
C ALA A 128 6.95 -22.86 -15.59
N ARG A 129 7.77 -21.92 -16.08
CA ARG A 129 7.30 -20.69 -16.70
C ARG A 129 6.48 -20.99 -17.96
N ASP A 130 7.00 -21.84 -18.83
CA ASP A 130 6.33 -22.18 -20.10
C ASP A 130 4.99 -22.90 -19.85
N PHE A 131 4.92 -23.74 -18.80
CA PHE A 131 3.68 -24.35 -18.34
C PHE A 131 2.65 -23.33 -17.84
N LEU A 132 3.08 -22.35 -17.03
CA LEU A 132 2.19 -21.35 -16.42
C LEU A 132 1.70 -20.28 -17.40
N ILE A 133 2.55 -19.84 -18.34
CA ILE A 133 2.19 -18.82 -19.33
C ILE A 133 1.31 -19.41 -20.44
N GLY A 134 1.31 -20.74 -20.62
CA GLY A 134 0.39 -21.43 -21.53
C GLY A 134 0.66 -21.19 -23.01
N ASP A 135 1.79 -20.54 -23.36
CA ASP A 135 2.11 -20.14 -24.74
C ASP A 135 2.74 -21.26 -25.57
N GLY A 136 2.95 -22.44 -25.00
CA GLY A 136 3.58 -23.55 -25.68
C GLY A 136 2.80 -24.84 -25.51
N GLY A 137 2.34 -25.41 -26.62
CA GLY A 137 1.95 -26.82 -26.76
C GLY A 137 3.13 -27.79 -26.56
N VAL A 138 4.02 -27.49 -25.60
CA VAL A 138 5.08 -28.39 -25.16
C VAL A 138 4.40 -29.48 -24.35
N GLN A 139 4.32 -30.67 -24.93
CA GLN A 139 4.01 -31.88 -24.19
C GLN A 139 5.15 -32.10 -23.20
N VAL A 140 5.07 -31.48 -22.03
CA VAL A 140 5.97 -31.75 -20.91
C VAL A 140 5.62 -33.15 -20.42
N SER A 141 6.28 -34.17 -21.01
CA SER A 141 6.32 -35.55 -20.50
C SER A 141 7.20 -35.61 -19.25
N ARG A 142 6.95 -34.74 -18.28
CA ARG A 142 7.44 -34.91 -16.92
C ARG A 142 6.23 -35.36 -16.13
N GLU A 143 6.31 -36.58 -15.62
CA GLU A 143 5.26 -37.26 -14.89
C GLU A 143 4.67 -36.31 -13.85
N LEU A 144 3.56 -35.66 -14.20
CA LEU A 144 2.67 -35.13 -13.21
C LEU A 144 2.30 -36.30 -12.29
N PRO A 145 2.11 -36.08 -10.98
CA PRO A 145 1.51 -37.06 -10.10
C PRO A 145 0.37 -37.80 -10.84
N PRO A 146 0.31 -39.14 -10.80
CA PRO A 146 -0.64 -39.91 -11.62
C PRO A 146 -2.08 -39.39 -11.54
N GLU A 147 -2.45 -38.83 -10.39
CA GLU A 147 -3.72 -38.18 -10.07
C GLU A 147 -4.05 -36.96 -10.98
N LEU A 148 -3.04 -36.22 -11.43
CA LEU A 148 -3.19 -35.03 -12.28
C LEU A 148 -3.25 -35.37 -13.78
N GLN A 149 -2.93 -36.60 -14.17
CA GLN A 149 -2.92 -37.03 -15.57
C GLN A 149 -4.32 -37.45 -16.08
N LEU A 150 -5.22 -37.85 -15.19
CA LEU A 150 -6.51 -38.49 -15.55
C LEU A 150 -7.75 -37.59 -15.36
N GLY A 151 -7.57 -36.30 -15.06
CA GLY A 151 -8.67 -35.38 -14.78
C GLY A 151 -9.10 -34.48 -15.94
N THR A 152 -10.36 -34.04 -15.92
CA THR A 152 -10.83 -32.90 -16.73
C THR A 152 -10.01 -31.64 -16.41
N ARG A 153 -10.04 -30.62 -17.29
CA ARG A 153 -9.32 -29.36 -17.06
C ARG A 153 -9.65 -28.75 -15.69
N GLU A 154 -10.91 -28.79 -15.28
CA GLU A 154 -11.37 -28.29 -13.98
C GLU A 154 -10.81 -29.09 -12.80
N GLN A 155 -10.80 -30.43 -12.89
CA GLN A 155 -10.22 -31.30 -11.86
C GLN A 155 -8.72 -31.06 -11.68
N ARG A 156 -8.00 -30.82 -12.79
CA ARG A 156 -6.58 -30.45 -12.73
C ARG A 156 -6.38 -29.10 -12.04
N THR A 157 -7.20 -28.10 -12.36
CA THR A 157 -7.14 -26.78 -11.72
C THR A 157 -7.39 -26.89 -10.21
N LEU A 158 -8.41 -27.63 -9.79
CA LEU A 158 -8.73 -27.85 -8.37
C LEU A 158 -7.61 -28.59 -7.65
N CYS A 159 -7.02 -29.62 -8.27
CA CYS A 159 -5.93 -30.38 -7.69
C CYS A 159 -4.67 -29.51 -7.53
N VAL A 160 -4.33 -28.68 -8.52
CA VAL A 160 -3.22 -27.71 -8.40
C VAL A 160 -3.51 -26.68 -7.29
N ALA A 161 -4.75 -26.17 -7.20
CA ALA A 161 -5.14 -25.24 -6.16
C ALA A 161 -5.01 -25.85 -4.75
N ASN A 162 -5.48 -27.09 -4.57
CA ASN A 162 -5.35 -27.82 -3.31
C ASN A 162 -3.88 -28.08 -2.97
N TRP A 163 -3.07 -28.51 -3.94
CA TRP A 163 -1.64 -28.73 -3.73
C TRP A 163 -0.91 -27.44 -3.33
N MET A 164 -1.20 -26.32 -4.00
CA MET A 164 -0.66 -25.01 -3.61
C MET A 164 -1.13 -24.59 -2.21
N HIS A 165 -2.38 -24.88 -1.86
CA HIS A 165 -2.92 -24.60 -0.53
C HIS A 165 -2.22 -25.43 0.55
N GLU A 166 -2.06 -26.74 0.36
CA GLU A 166 -1.32 -27.63 1.26
C GLU A 166 0.13 -27.19 1.40
N ARG A 167 0.79 -26.82 0.29
CA ARG A 167 2.16 -26.33 0.31
C ARG A 167 2.28 -25.02 1.09
N ARG A 168 1.31 -24.12 0.94
CA ARG A 168 1.23 -22.87 1.71
C ARG A 168 1.05 -23.15 3.20
N LEU A 169 0.16 -24.08 3.57
CA LEU A 169 -0.03 -24.48 4.97
C LEU A 169 1.26 -25.06 5.57
N ALA A 170 1.98 -25.91 4.83
CA ALA A 170 3.25 -26.46 5.28
C ALA A 170 4.34 -25.39 5.50
N LEU A 171 4.37 -24.35 4.67
CA LEU A 171 5.30 -23.21 4.85
C LEU A 171 4.95 -22.39 6.11
N ILE A 172 3.66 -22.13 6.33
CA ILE A 172 3.19 -21.44 7.54
C ILE A 172 3.57 -22.24 8.79
N ASP A 173 3.38 -23.56 8.76
CA ASP A 173 3.73 -24.43 9.89
C ASP A 173 5.24 -24.46 10.16
N HIS A 174 6.05 -24.47 9.09
CA HIS A 174 7.50 -24.36 9.20
C HIS A 174 7.95 -23.03 9.82
N GLU A 175 7.37 -21.91 9.39
CA GLU A 175 7.66 -20.59 9.93
C GLU A 175 7.26 -20.50 11.42
N LYS A 176 6.06 -20.98 11.77
CA LYS A 176 5.61 -21.06 13.18
C LYS A 176 6.59 -21.88 14.03
N THR A 177 7.06 -23.02 13.51
CA THR A 177 8.03 -23.86 14.20
C THR A 177 9.35 -23.13 14.43
N GLN A 178 9.85 -22.37 13.45
CA GLN A 178 11.05 -21.54 13.62
C GLN A 178 10.85 -20.42 14.64
N GLN A 179 9.71 -19.72 14.61
CA GLN A 179 9.40 -18.66 15.58
C GLN A 179 9.31 -19.20 17.00
N LEU A 180 8.67 -20.36 17.20
CA LEU A 180 8.61 -21.02 18.51
C LEU A 180 10.00 -21.46 19.00
N ALA A 181 10.87 -21.91 18.10
CA ALA A 181 12.25 -22.25 18.46
C ALA A 181 13.05 -21.01 18.91
N LEU A 182 12.92 -19.88 18.23
CA LEU A 182 13.56 -18.62 18.62
C LEU A 182 13.05 -18.10 19.97
N ILE A 183 11.73 -18.13 20.15
CA ILE A 183 11.06 -17.77 21.39
C ILE A 183 11.62 -18.64 22.53
N LYS A 184 11.61 -19.97 22.37
CA LYS A 184 12.16 -20.91 23.35
C LYS A 184 13.63 -20.63 23.70
N ASN A 185 14.49 -20.47 22.68
CA ASN A 185 15.90 -20.19 22.89
C ASN A 185 16.13 -18.87 23.65
N GLY A 186 15.34 -17.83 23.35
CA GLY A 186 15.38 -16.56 24.07
C GLY A 186 15.01 -16.71 25.54
N PHE A 187 14.02 -17.54 25.85
CA PHE A 187 13.62 -17.80 27.23
C PHE A 187 14.61 -18.66 28.00
N ASP A 188 15.15 -19.70 27.39
CA ASP A 188 16.20 -20.52 28.00
C ASP A 188 17.44 -19.66 28.33
N LEU A 189 17.77 -18.71 27.45
CA LEU A 189 18.84 -17.73 27.69
C LEU A 189 18.53 -16.81 28.88
N VAL A 190 17.34 -16.19 28.95
CA VAL A 190 16.95 -15.33 30.08
C VAL A 190 16.89 -16.12 31.40
N GLY A 191 16.40 -17.36 31.35
CA GLY A 191 16.36 -18.27 32.49
C GLY A 191 17.76 -18.61 33.02
N SER A 192 18.76 -18.73 32.15
CA SER A 192 20.14 -19.02 32.55
C SER A 192 20.79 -17.91 33.41
N PHE A 193 20.29 -16.67 33.32
CA PHE A 193 20.75 -15.56 34.16
C PHE A 193 20.05 -15.50 35.54
N GLY A 194 19.07 -16.36 35.80
CA GLY A 194 18.31 -16.35 37.07
C GLY A 194 17.39 -15.14 37.24
N VAL A 195 17.14 -14.37 36.17
CA VAL A 195 16.38 -13.11 36.22
C VAL A 195 14.89 -13.31 35.93
N ALA A 196 14.49 -14.45 35.33
CA ALA A 196 13.09 -14.68 34.96
C ALA A 196 12.20 -14.95 36.19
N ASP A 197 11.35 -13.99 36.53
CA ASP A 197 10.35 -14.15 37.58
C ASP A 197 9.10 -14.90 37.07
N ALA A 198 8.16 -15.20 37.96
CA ALA A 198 6.93 -15.92 37.59
C ALA A 198 6.06 -15.16 36.56
N ARG A 199 6.15 -13.83 36.53
CA ARG A 199 5.41 -12.96 35.62
C ARG A 199 5.97 -13.03 34.21
N ASP A 200 7.30 -13.05 34.08
CA ASP A 200 7.99 -13.23 32.79
C ASP A 200 7.63 -14.58 32.15
N ARG A 201 7.54 -15.65 32.96
CA ARG A 201 7.11 -16.98 32.48
C ARG A 201 5.68 -16.98 31.94
N MET A 202 4.77 -16.26 32.60
CA MET A 202 3.39 -16.13 32.12
C MET A 202 3.29 -15.32 30.83
N ALA A 203 3.97 -14.18 30.77
CA ALA A 203 4.00 -13.33 29.57
C ALA A 203 4.59 -14.09 28.36
N PHE A 204 5.61 -14.91 28.61
CA PHE A 204 6.21 -15.76 27.59
C PHE A 204 5.26 -16.88 27.12
N GLY A 205 4.56 -17.54 28.05
CA GLY A 205 3.53 -18.53 27.72
C GLY A 205 2.40 -17.93 26.88
N ASP A 206 2.03 -16.68 27.12
CA ASP A 206 1.04 -15.96 26.31
C ASP A 206 1.56 -15.64 24.91
N LEU A 207 2.84 -15.26 24.78
CA LEU A 207 3.46 -15.02 23.48
C LEU A 207 3.52 -16.29 22.63
N ALA A 208 3.95 -17.41 23.22
CA ALA A 208 3.97 -18.70 22.53
C ALA A 208 2.55 -19.14 22.10
N ARG A 209 1.54 -18.94 22.97
CA ARG A 209 0.14 -19.22 22.62
C ARG A 209 -0.36 -18.38 21.44
N ARG A 210 0.03 -17.10 21.34
CA ARG A 210 -0.34 -16.24 20.21
C ARG A 210 0.25 -16.70 18.88
N VAL A 211 1.47 -17.24 18.88
CA VAL A 211 2.11 -17.78 17.65
C VAL A 211 1.42 -19.08 17.20
N VAL A 212 1.01 -19.92 18.15
CA VAL A 212 0.31 -21.18 17.86
C VAL A 212 -1.12 -20.93 17.41
N GLN A 213 -1.82 -19.97 18.03
CA GLN A 213 -3.22 -19.71 17.70
C GLN A 213 -3.36 -19.33 16.22
N PRO A 214 -4.31 -19.96 15.49
CA PRO A 214 -4.66 -19.48 14.16
C PRO A 214 -5.12 -18.02 14.27
N PRO A 215 -4.83 -17.18 13.26
CA PRO A 215 -5.36 -15.83 13.24
C PRO A 215 -6.87 -15.91 13.43
N ALA A 216 -7.41 -15.05 14.32
CA ALA A 216 -8.83 -14.98 14.54
C ALA A 216 -9.53 -14.85 13.19
N HIS A 217 -10.64 -15.59 13.04
CA HIS A 217 -11.27 -15.90 11.76
C HIS A 217 -11.74 -14.68 10.93
N ASP A 218 -11.64 -13.47 11.49
CA ASP A 218 -12.12 -12.22 10.92
C ASP A 218 -11.18 -11.59 9.87
N ASP A 219 -9.89 -11.90 9.85
CA ASP A 219 -8.94 -11.27 8.90
C ASP A 219 -8.70 -12.06 7.60
N SER A 220 -9.28 -13.27 7.48
CA SER A 220 -9.09 -14.16 6.32
C SER A 220 -10.34 -14.38 5.48
N ALA A 221 -11.30 -13.45 5.52
CA ALA A 221 -12.37 -13.35 4.52
C ALA A 221 -11.82 -12.87 3.15
N LEU A 222 -10.77 -13.52 2.66
CA LEU A 222 -10.43 -13.53 1.25
C LEU A 222 -11.47 -14.41 0.58
N ILE A 223 -12.45 -13.71 0.02
CA ILE A 223 -13.51 -14.18 -0.87
C ILE A 223 -12.97 -15.29 -1.78
N VAL A 224 -13.19 -16.54 -1.40
CA VAL A 224 -13.24 -17.63 -2.38
C VAL A 224 -14.54 -17.37 -3.12
N ALA A 225 -14.43 -16.76 -4.29
CA ALA A 225 -15.56 -16.59 -5.20
C ALA A 225 -16.17 -17.96 -5.41
N ARG A 226 -17.31 -18.19 -4.75
CA ARG A 226 -18.14 -19.37 -4.97
C ARG A 226 -18.54 -19.29 -6.45
N PRO A 227 -18.23 -20.28 -7.30
CA PRO A 227 -18.69 -20.26 -8.67
C PRO A 227 -20.21 -20.16 -8.62
N MET A 228 -20.74 -19.05 -9.14
CA MET A 228 -22.17 -18.84 -9.30
C MET A 228 -22.69 -20.00 -10.15
N SER A 229 -23.49 -20.88 -9.55
CA SER A 229 -24.27 -21.84 -10.32
C SER A 229 -25.25 -21.04 -11.19
N GLU A 230 -25.22 -21.23 -12.50
CA GLU A 230 -26.02 -20.48 -13.48
C GLU A 230 -27.54 -20.79 -13.45
N ASP A 231 -28.03 -21.58 -12.51
CA ASP A 231 -29.43 -22.05 -12.46
C ASP A 231 -30.27 -21.38 -11.37
N ASP A 232 -30.38 -20.05 -11.36
CA ASP A 232 -31.35 -19.34 -10.50
C ASP A 232 -32.35 -18.50 -11.33
N PRO A 233 -33.48 -19.09 -11.78
CA PRO A 233 -34.47 -18.42 -12.61
C PRO A 233 -35.53 -17.73 -11.74
N THR A 234 -35.16 -16.65 -11.02
CA THR A 234 -36.16 -15.93 -10.23
C THR A 234 -35.90 -14.43 -10.06
N VAL A 235 -35.99 -13.65 -11.14
CA VAL A 235 -36.37 -12.22 -11.04
C VAL A 235 -37.31 -11.83 -12.16
N ALA A 236 -38.60 -11.82 -11.85
CA ALA A 236 -39.65 -11.23 -12.68
C ALA A 236 -39.49 -9.70 -12.74
N THR A 237 -39.42 -9.16 -13.94
CA THR A 237 -39.39 -7.73 -14.25
C THR A 237 -40.78 -7.10 -14.06
N PRO A 238 -40.96 -5.97 -13.36
CA PRO A 238 -42.20 -5.21 -13.43
C PRO A 238 -42.18 -4.28 -14.65
N LEU A 239 -43.16 -4.47 -15.53
CA LEU A 239 -43.51 -3.58 -16.64
C LEU A 239 -43.87 -2.18 -16.13
N ALA A 240 -43.06 -1.19 -16.48
CA ALA A 240 -43.38 0.23 -16.31
C ALA A 240 -44.39 0.65 -17.40
N GLN A 241 -45.59 1.05 -16.98
CA GLN A 241 -46.57 1.73 -17.82
C GLN A 241 -46.14 3.18 -18.07
N VAL A 242 -45.85 3.51 -19.34
CA VAL A 242 -45.62 4.88 -19.81
C VAL A 242 -46.97 5.50 -20.17
N ALA A 243 -47.42 6.47 -19.38
CA ALA A 243 -48.60 7.28 -19.68
C ALA A 243 -48.22 8.44 -20.60
N HIS A 244 -48.77 8.43 -21.81
CA HIS A 244 -48.76 9.57 -22.74
C HIS A 244 -49.61 10.73 -22.21
N ARG A 245 -49.00 11.91 -22.03
CA ARG A 245 -49.72 13.19 -22.02
C ARG A 245 -49.63 13.81 -23.42
N GLY A 246 -50.77 13.93 -24.09
CA GLY A 246 -50.93 14.75 -25.30
C GLY A 246 -51.11 16.24 -24.94
N PRO A 247 -50.89 17.16 -25.89
CA PRO A 247 -50.99 18.60 -25.67
C PRO A 247 -52.42 19.12 -25.87
N LYS A 248 -52.79 20.13 -25.07
CA LYS A 248 -53.77 21.17 -25.39
C LYS A 248 -53.18 22.51 -25.01
#